data_AF-A0A3A0F4Q7-F1
#
_entry.id   AF-A0A3A0F4Q7-F1
#
_cell.length_a   1.000
_cell.length_b   1.000
_cell.length_c   1.000
_cell.angle_alpha   90.00
_cell.angle_beta   90.00
_cell.angle_gamma   90.00
#
_symmetry.space_group_name_H-M   'P 1'
#
loop_
_entity.id
_entity.type
_entity.pdbx_description
1 polymer ?
#
loop_
_entity_poly.entity_id
_entity_poly.type
_entity_poly.pdbx_seq_one_letter_code
_entity_poly.pdbx_strand_id
1 'polypeptide(L)'
;MLDRLTGTLQFQGEALALRAQRQQVLASNIANADTPNYQARDFDFGQALAQAAARIGGAPAGSVSLTSSGGSPLRVALAQPDAAGAAGKAFLPVSGASPSSPPAMLWRTPQQPTLDRNTVDLDRERADFADNSLRYEATLRFINGNVRNVLSAIRGE
;
A
#
# COMPACT_ATOMS: atom_id res chain seq x y z
N MET A 1 -3.04 -9.54 -25.99
CA MET A 1 -3.56 -10.59 -25.08
C MET A 1 -2.57 -10.89 -23.98
N LEU A 2 -1.35 -11.35 -24.30
CA LEU A 2 -0.30 -11.68 -23.30
C LEU A 2 -0.06 -10.60 -22.24
N ASP A 3 -0.02 -9.34 -22.65
CA ASP A 3 0.25 -8.20 -21.75
C ASP A 3 -0.74 -8.09 -20.58
N ARG A 4 -2.03 -8.36 -20.83
CA ARG A 4 -3.05 -8.39 -19.76
C ARG A 4 -2.88 -9.59 -18.83
N LEU A 5 -2.44 -10.74 -19.35
CA LEU A 5 -2.21 -11.93 -18.53
C LEU A 5 -0.99 -11.72 -17.63
N THR A 6 0.12 -11.21 -18.18
CA THR A 6 1.31 -10.85 -17.42
C THR A 6 0.98 -9.80 -16.37
N GLY A 7 0.24 -8.75 -16.72
CA GLY A 7 -0.22 -7.74 -15.77
C GLY A 7 -1.11 -8.32 -14.66
N THR A 8 -2.02 -9.24 -14.98
CA THR A 8 -2.85 -9.90 -13.97
C THR A 8 -2.01 -10.75 -13.01
N LEU A 9 -1.02 -11.50 -13.52
CA LEU A 9 -0.11 -12.31 -12.68
C LEU A 9 0.77 -11.45 -11.78
N GLN A 10 1.32 -10.35 -12.32
CA GLN A 10 2.09 -9.39 -11.54
C GLN A 10 1.23 -8.77 -10.44
N PHE A 11 0.00 -8.35 -10.76
CA PHE A 11 -0.92 -7.75 -9.80
C PHE A 11 -1.30 -8.72 -8.68
N GLN A 12 -1.64 -9.97 -9.02
CA GLN A 12 -1.95 -10.99 -8.03
C GLN A 12 -0.72 -11.35 -7.18
N GLY A 13 0.49 -11.32 -7.75
CA GLY A 13 1.74 -11.51 -7.02
C GLY A 13 2.02 -10.40 -6.00
N GLU A 14 1.87 -9.14 -6.40
CA GLU A 14 1.99 -7.99 -5.49
C GLU A 14 0.90 -8.04 -4.40
N ALA A 15 -0.34 -8.33 -4.78
CA ALA A 15 -1.45 -8.47 -3.84
C ALA A 15 -1.22 -9.62 -2.83
N LEU A 16 -0.60 -10.72 -3.26
CA LEU A 16 -0.21 -11.82 -2.38
C LEU A 16 0.85 -11.36 -1.36
N ALA A 17 1.89 -10.66 -1.83
CA ALA A 17 2.95 -10.14 -0.96
C ALA A 17 2.41 -9.15 0.07
N LEU A 18 1.53 -8.22 -0.34
CA LEU A 18 0.88 -7.28 0.57
C LEU A 18 -0.01 -7.99 1.60
N ARG A 19 -0.74 -9.04 1.21
CA ARG A 19 -1.53 -9.84 2.16
C ARG A 19 -0.66 -10.60 3.16
N ALA A 20 0.47 -11.16 2.71
CA ALA A 20 1.42 -11.82 3.61
C ALA A 20 1.99 -10.82 4.63
N GLN A 21 2.35 -9.61 4.19
CA GLN A 21 2.80 -8.53 5.07
C GLN A 21 1.71 -8.14 6.08
N ARG A 22 0.46 -7.98 5.63
CA ARG A 22 -0.67 -7.69 6.52
C ARG A 22 -0.89 -8.80 7.55
N GLN A 23 -0.76 -10.07 7.14
CA GLN A 23 -0.90 -11.21 8.04
C GLN A 23 0.14 -11.18 9.16
N GLN A 24 1.38 -10.82 8.84
CA GLN A 24 2.45 -10.67 9.83
C GLN A 24 2.18 -9.52 10.80
N VAL A 25 1.67 -8.39 10.30
CA VAL A 25 1.30 -7.24 11.14
C VAL A 25 0.16 -7.59 12.09
N LEU A 26 -0.92 -8.21 11.59
CA LEU A 26 -2.04 -8.68 12.42
C LEU A 26 -1.58 -9.71 13.45
N ALA A 27 -0.74 -10.67 13.07
CA ALA A 27 -0.18 -11.65 14.00
C ALA A 27 0.65 -10.98 15.11
N SER A 28 1.44 -9.96 14.76
CA SER A 28 2.21 -9.18 15.73
C SER A 28 1.31 -8.38 16.67
N ASN A 29 0.23 -7.78 16.16
CA ASN A 29 -0.75 -7.07 16.99
C ASN A 29 -1.44 -8.04 17.97
N ILE A 30 -1.89 -9.21 17.50
CA ILE A 30 -2.54 -10.24 18.33
C ILE A 30 -1.59 -10.74 19.42
N ALA A 31 -0.32 -11.00 19.09
CA ALA A 31 0.67 -11.49 20.04
C ALA A 31 0.98 -10.45 21.15
N ASN A 32 0.88 -9.16 20.82
CA ASN A 32 1.13 -8.07 21.75
C ASN A 32 -0.16 -7.47 22.33
N ALA A 33 -1.33 -8.08 22.09
CA ALA A 33 -2.62 -7.58 22.54
C ALA A 33 -2.70 -7.47 24.07
N ASP A 34 -1.99 -8.33 24.81
CA ASP A 34 -1.94 -8.31 26.27
C ASP A 34 -0.77 -7.47 26.83
N THR A 35 -0.03 -6.75 25.98
CA THR A 35 1.08 -5.91 26.41
C THR A 35 0.62 -4.47 26.73
N PRO A 36 0.88 -3.94 27.94
CA PRO A 36 0.49 -2.58 28.30
C PRO A 36 1.10 -1.53 27.36
N ASN A 37 0.38 -0.43 27.09
CA ASN A 37 0.81 0.67 26.22
C ASN A 37 1.13 0.29 24.76
N TYR A 38 0.73 -0.89 24.27
CA TYR A 38 0.97 -1.26 22.88
C TYR A 38 0.06 -0.51 21.90
N GLN A 39 0.63 -0.16 20.74
CA GLN A 39 -0.10 0.51 19.67
C GLN A 39 -0.17 -0.37 18.43
N ALA A 40 -1.39 -0.73 18.03
CA ALA A 40 -1.66 -1.49 16.82
C ALA A 40 -1.11 -0.77 15.58
N ARG A 41 -0.40 -1.52 14.74
CA ARG A 41 0.11 -1.03 13.45
C ARG A 41 -0.77 -1.62 12.35
N ASP A 42 -1.05 -0.84 11.30
CA ASP A 42 -1.54 -1.36 10.02
C ASP A 42 -1.05 -0.45 8.89
N PHE A 43 -1.42 -0.75 7.67
CA PHE A 43 -1.30 0.14 6.52
C PHE A 43 -2.58 0.07 5.70
N ASP A 44 -2.84 1.10 4.90
CA ASP A 44 -4.00 1.09 4.02
C ASP A 44 -3.73 0.17 2.82
N PHE A 45 -4.25 -1.06 2.93
CA PHE A 45 -4.13 -2.07 1.87
C PHE A 45 -4.77 -1.60 0.57
N GLY A 46 -5.89 -0.88 0.63
CA GLY A 46 -6.60 -0.39 -0.56
C GLY A 46 -5.75 0.59 -1.35
N GLN A 47 -5.12 1.55 -0.67
CA GLN A 47 -4.18 2.50 -1.27
C GLN A 47 -2.93 1.80 -1.81
N ALA A 48 -2.35 0.87 -1.04
CA ALA A 48 -1.18 0.11 -1.48
C ALA A 48 -1.47 -0.72 -2.73
N LEU A 49 -2.63 -1.39 -2.78
CA LEU A 49 -3.09 -2.18 -3.92
C LEU A 49 -3.44 -1.29 -5.13
N ALA A 50 -4.06 -0.14 -4.92
CA ALA A 50 -4.36 0.81 -5.99
C ALA A 50 -3.07 1.38 -6.61
N GLN A 51 -2.05 1.64 -5.79
CA GLN A 51 -0.74 2.07 -6.25
C GLN A 51 -0.02 0.97 -7.04
N ALA A 52 -0.09 -0.29 -6.58
CA ALA A 52 0.37 -1.47 -7.30
C ALA A 52 -0.34 -1.63 -8.67
N ALA A 53 -1.67 -1.54 -8.69
CA ALA A 53 -2.46 -1.57 -9.92
C ALA A 53 -2.09 -0.45 -10.90
N ALA A 54 -1.85 0.77 -10.39
CA ALA A 54 -1.46 1.91 -11.21
C ALA A 54 -0.09 1.73 -11.89
N ARG A 55 0.86 1.03 -11.22
CA ARG A 55 2.18 0.70 -11.79
C ARG A 55 2.07 -0.29 -12.94
N ILE A 56 1.20 -1.29 -12.81
CA ILE A 56 1.02 -2.37 -13.79
C ILE A 56 0.14 -1.91 -14.96
N GLY A 57 -0.83 -1.02 -14.71
CA GLY A 57 -1.77 -0.51 -15.71
C GLY A 57 -1.22 0.57 -16.65
N GLY A 58 0.05 0.99 -16.51
CA GLY A 58 0.66 1.96 -17.42
C GLY A 58 -0.04 3.32 -17.45
N ALA A 59 -0.50 3.83 -16.30
CA ALA A 59 -0.94 5.22 -16.22
C ALA A 59 0.29 6.14 -16.32
N PRO A 60 0.31 7.15 -17.22
CA PRO A 60 1.45 8.04 -17.35
C PRO A 60 1.72 8.75 -16.03
N ALA A 61 2.99 8.74 -15.62
CA ALA A 61 3.51 9.49 -14.49
C ALA A 61 3.21 10.99 -14.66
N GLY A 62 2.07 11.45 -14.14
CA GLY A 62 1.67 12.85 -14.36
C GLY A 62 0.36 13.33 -13.76
N SER A 63 -0.32 12.58 -12.89
CA SER A 63 -1.50 13.11 -12.19
C SER A 63 -1.55 12.64 -10.74
N VAL A 64 -0.58 13.09 -9.95
CA VAL A 64 -0.68 13.11 -8.50
C VAL A 64 -1.35 14.44 -8.13
N SER A 65 -2.68 14.49 -8.27
CA SER A 65 -3.49 15.54 -7.63
C SER A 65 -3.95 15.00 -6.28
N LEU A 66 -3.10 15.18 -5.26
CA LEU A 66 -3.52 15.09 -3.85
C LEU A 66 -3.58 16.52 -3.29
N THR A 67 -4.66 17.22 -3.61
CA THR A 67 -5.12 18.35 -2.79
C THR A 67 -5.90 17.75 -1.62
N SER A 68 -5.18 17.51 -0.53
CA SER A 68 -5.74 17.24 0.79
C SER A 68 -6.02 18.54 1.52
N SER A 69 -7.15 18.55 2.22
CA SER A 69 -7.56 19.46 3.29
C SER A 69 -7.90 20.89 2.87
N GLY A 70 -9.13 21.28 3.23
CA GLY A 70 -9.68 22.60 2.96
C GLY A 70 -8.93 23.74 3.61
N GLY A 71 -9.20 24.94 3.11
CA GLY A 71 -8.94 26.18 3.82
C GLY A 71 -7.58 26.82 3.55
N SER A 72 -7.25 27.09 2.28
CA SER A 72 -6.56 28.29 1.75
C SER A 72 -5.81 27.95 0.47
N PRO A 73 -6.06 28.60 -0.68
CA PRO A 73 -5.34 28.28 -1.90
C PRO A 73 -3.87 28.73 -1.80
N LEU A 74 -2.99 27.77 -2.03
CA LEU A 74 -1.56 27.97 -2.26
C LEU A 74 -1.40 28.92 -3.46
N ARG A 75 -0.76 30.05 -3.21
CA ARG A 75 -0.18 30.93 -4.22
C ARG A 75 0.91 30.16 -4.97
N VAL A 76 0.60 29.71 -6.19
CA VAL A 76 1.60 29.25 -7.16
C VAL A 76 2.28 30.50 -7.69
N ALA A 77 3.43 30.85 -7.11
CA ALA A 77 4.31 31.84 -7.70
C ALA A 77 4.85 31.25 -8.99
N LEU A 78 4.26 31.65 -10.13
CA LEU A 78 4.91 31.49 -11.42
C LEU A 78 6.26 32.21 -11.35
N ALA A 79 7.30 31.48 -11.73
CA ALA A 79 8.66 31.98 -11.81
C ALA A 79 8.71 33.25 -12.65
N GLN A 80 9.07 34.36 -12.00
CA GLN A 80 9.57 35.54 -12.68
C GLN A 80 11.10 35.55 -12.50
N PRO A 81 11.88 35.32 -13.57
CA PRO A 81 13.33 35.32 -13.47
C PRO A 81 13.83 36.76 -13.64
N ASP A 82 14.17 37.43 -12.54
CA ASP A 82 15.15 38.52 -12.61
C ASP A 82 15.88 38.72 -11.28
N ALA A 83 17.16 39.04 -11.42
CA ALA A 83 18.08 39.64 -10.45
C ALA A 83 18.44 38.89 -9.15
N ALA A 84 19.60 38.23 -9.22
CA ALA A 84 20.75 38.40 -8.32
C ALA A 84 20.49 38.73 -6.83
N GLY A 85 20.73 37.75 -5.94
CA GLY A 85 20.88 38.05 -4.52
C GLY A 85 20.85 36.84 -3.59
N ALA A 86 22.05 36.35 -3.26
CA ALA A 86 22.44 35.78 -1.96
C ALA A 86 21.67 34.59 -1.33
N ALA A 87 22.44 33.52 -1.17
CA ALA A 87 22.61 32.74 0.06
C ALA A 87 21.38 32.02 0.66
N GLY A 88 21.30 30.71 0.43
CA GLY A 88 20.47 29.82 1.23
C GLY A 88 20.39 28.43 0.62
N LYS A 89 21.25 27.53 1.09
CA LYS A 89 21.34 26.08 0.80
C LYS A 89 20.22 25.52 -0.09
N ALA A 90 20.54 25.37 -1.38
CA ALA A 90 19.71 24.67 -2.35
C ALA A 90 19.60 23.19 -1.96
N PHE A 91 18.49 22.85 -1.31
CA PHE A 91 17.98 21.48 -1.33
C PHE A 91 17.49 21.23 -2.76
N LEU A 92 18.29 20.53 -3.56
CA LEU A 92 17.89 20.04 -4.87
C LEU A 92 16.69 19.10 -4.65
N PRO A 93 15.55 19.27 -5.33
CA PRO A 93 14.54 18.21 -5.35
C PRO A 93 15.12 17.05 -6.17
N VAL A 94 15.73 16.09 -5.48
CA VAL A 94 16.07 14.80 -6.08
C VAL A 94 14.76 14.12 -6.45
N SER A 95 14.37 14.32 -7.70
CA SER A 95 13.32 13.56 -8.38
C SER A 95 13.89 12.17 -8.65
N GLY A 96 13.88 11.36 -7.61
CA GLY A 96 14.30 9.97 -7.62
C GLY A 96 13.38 9.19 -6.68
N ALA A 97 12.07 9.19 -6.98
CA ALA A 97 11.14 8.29 -6.32
C ALA A 97 11.57 6.86 -6.67
N SER A 98 12.31 6.22 -5.75
CA SER A 98 12.66 4.82 -5.89
C SER A 98 11.37 4.00 -6.02
N PRO A 99 11.20 3.22 -7.10
CA PRO A 99 9.97 2.45 -7.34
C PRO A 99 9.74 1.31 -6.32
N SER A 100 10.64 1.13 -5.35
CA SER A 100 10.60 0.07 -4.35
C SER A 100 10.32 0.54 -2.92
N SER A 101 9.88 1.79 -2.70
CA SER A 101 9.54 2.24 -1.35
C SER A 101 8.40 1.37 -0.78
N PRO A 102 8.61 0.67 0.35
CA PRO A 102 7.56 -0.11 0.99
C PRO A 102 6.41 0.82 1.39
N PRO A 103 5.15 0.34 1.37
CA PRO A 103 4.01 1.15 1.75
C PRO A 103 4.26 1.76 3.13
N ALA A 104 4.16 3.08 3.23
CA ALA A 104 4.32 3.77 4.50
C ALA A 104 3.29 3.20 5.48
N MET A 105 3.76 2.47 6.49
CA MET A 105 2.91 1.96 7.56
C MET A 105 2.22 3.17 8.20
N LEU A 106 0.89 3.14 8.31
CA LEU A 106 0.12 4.26 8.87
C LEU A 106 -0.39 3.84 10.25
N TRP A 107 -0.21 4.72 11.23
CA TRP A 107 -0.71 4.47 12.57
C TRP A 107 -2.23 4.50 12.51
N ARG A 108 -2.89 3.38 12.83
CA ARG A 108 -4.35 3.30 12.81
C ARG A 108 -4.90 4.18 13.93
N THR A 109 -5.94 4.97 13.66
CA THR A 109 -6.57 5.83 14.67
C THR A 109 -7.38 4.95 15.63
N PRO A 110 -7.02 4.90 16.93
CA PRO A 110 -7.68 4.01 17.89
C PRO A 110 -9.18 4.33 17.99
N GLN A 111 -10.02 3.32 17.75
CA GLN A 111 -11.49 3.49 17.80
C GLN A 111 -12.04 3.32 19.22
N GLN A 112 -11.28 2.67 20.13
CA GLN A 112 -11.61 2.57 21.55
C GLN A 112 -10.35 2.76 22.40
N PRO A 113 -10.29 3.82 23.23
CA PRO A 113 -9.24 3.92 24.24
C PRO A 113 -9.55 2.90 25.35
N THR A 114 -8.73 1.85 25.45
CA THR A 114 -8.77 0.96 26.62
C THR A 114 -8.22 1.69 27.85
N LEU A 115 -8.62 1.24 29.03
CA LEU A 115 -8.16 1.79 30.31
C LEU A 115 -6.63 1.73 30.45
N ASP A 116 -5.98 0.79 29.76
CA ASP A 116 -4.55 0.50 29.82
C ASP A 116 -3.71 1.18 28.73
N ARG A 117 -4.28 2.16 28.00
CA ARG A 117 -3.64 2.82 26.84
C ARG A 117 -3.21 1.85 25.72
N ASN A 118 -3.77 0.65 25.67
CA ASN A 118 -3.60 -0.28 24.57
C ASN A 118 -4.60 0.05 23.46
N THR A 119 -4.16 0.07 22.20
CA THR A 119 -5.03 0.35 21.05
C THR A 119 -5.45 -0.90 20.28
N VAL A 120 -4.98 -2.08 20.70
CA VAL A 120 -5.31 -3.37 20.08
C VAL A 120 -6.65 -3.88 20.62
N ASP A 121 -7.51 -4.30 19.70
CA ASP A 121 -8.74 -5.05 19.98
C ASP A 121 -8.57 -6.49 19.47
N LEU A 122 -8.49 -7.45 20.38
CA LEU A 122 -8.19 -8.84 20.05
C LEU A 122 -9.24 -9.48 19.15
N ASP A 123 -10.53 -9.21 19.39
CA ASP A 123 -11.61 -9.83 18.63
C ASP A 123 -11.65 -9.28 17.20
N ARG A 124 -11.42 -7.98 17.04
CA ARG A 124 -11.26 -7.35 15.73
C ARG A 124 -10.03 -7.85 14.98
N GLU A 125 -8.87 -7.87 15.62
CA GLU A 125 -7.62 -8.33 14.97
C GLU A 125 -7.72 -9.81 14.56
N ARG A 126 -8.39 -10.65 15.36
CA ARG A 126 -8.66 -12.06 15.00
C ARG A 126 -9.59 -12.18 13.79
N ALA A 127 -10.64 -11.36 13.73
CA ALA A 127 -11.52 -11.31 12.57
C ALA A 127 -10.78 -10.86 11.30
N ASP A 128 -9.96 -9.80 11.40
CA ASP A 128 -9.14 -9.31 10.31
C ASP A 128 -8.08 -10.34 9.88
N PHE A 129 -7.50 -11.10 10.82
CA PHE A 129 -6.55 -12.17 10.53
C PHE A 129 -7.22 -13.32 9.77
N ALA A 130 -8.43 -13.71 10.17
CA ALA A 130 -9.20 -14.75 9.49
C ALA A 130 -9.58 -14.34 8.06
N ASP A 131 -10.08 -13.11 7.87
CA ASP A 131 -10.40 -12.58 6.53
C ASP A 131 -9.17 -12.51 5.63
N ASN A 132 -8.05 -11.99 6.15
CA ASN A 132 -6.82 -11.90 5.38
C ASN A 132 -6.27 -13.29 4.99
N SER A 133 -6.39 -14.28 5.88
CA SER A 133 -6.02 -15.67 5.58
C SER A 133 -6.89 -16.27 4.47
N LEU A 134 -8.21 -16.05 4.52
CA LEU A 134 -9.13 -16.48 3.47
C LEU A 134 -8.79 -15.85 2.11
N ARG A 135 -8.49 -14.55 2.09
CA ARG A 135 -8.12 -13.84 0.86
C ARG A 135 -6.75 -14.26 0.32
N TYR A 136 -5.80 -14.56 1.20
CA TYR A 136 -4.49 -15.08 0.83
C TYR A 136 -4.63 -16.43 0.11
N GLU A 137 -5.36 -17.37 0.72
CA GLU A 137 -5.68 -18.68 0.14
C GLU A 137 -6.43 -18.57 -1.19
N ALA A 138 -7.45 -17.70 -1.26
CA ALA A 138 -8.19 -17.45 -2.49
C ALA A 138 -7.28 -16.94 -3.63
N THR A 139 -6.32 -16.08 -3.28
CA THR A 139 -5.36 -15.51 -4.25
C THR A 139 -4.40 -16.57 -4.76
N LEU A 140 -3.89 -17.45 -3.90
CA LEU A 140 -3.07 -18.58 -4.31
C LEU A 140 -3.81 -19.50 -5.28
N ARG A 141 -5.08 -19.80 -4.99
CA ARG A 141 -5.93 -20.61 -5.88
C ARG A 141 -6.12 -19.93 -7.23
N PHE A 142 -6.35 -18.62 -7.24
CA PHE A 142 -6.51 -17.87 -8.48
C PHE A 142 -5.23 -17.83 -9.32
N ILE A 143 -4.06 -17.61 -8.69
CA ILE A 143 -2.76 -17.67 -9.37
C ILE A 143 -2.54 -19.05 -9.96
N ASN A 144 -2.81 -20.13 -9.20
CA ASN A 144 -2.64 -21.49 -9.70
C ASN A 144 -3.53 -21.78 -10.91
N GLY A 145 -4.80 -21.35 -10.86
CA GLY A 145 -5.73 -21.47 -11.99
C GLY A 145 -5.27 -20.69 -13.23
N ASN A 146 -4.79 -19.47 -13.06
CA ASN A 146 -4.32 -18.65 -14.17
C ASN A 146 -3.04 -19.23 -14.81
N VAL A 147 -2.10 -19.72 -14.00
CA VAL A 147 -0.89 -20.41 -14.50
C VAL A 147 -1.27 -21.64 -15.32
N ARG A 148 -2.25 -22.44 -14.87
CA ARG A 148 -2.75 -23.58 -15.65
C ARG A 148 -3.36 -23.14 -16.98
N ASN A 149 -4.14 -22.06 -16.99
CA ASN A 149 -4.73 -21.52 -18.22
C ASN A 149 -3.65 -21.05 -19.21
N VAL A 150 -2.59 -20.38 -18.73
CA VAL A 150 -1.44 -19.98 -19.57
C VAL A 150 -0.71 -21.20 -20.12
N LEU A 151 -0.48 -22.22 -19.29
CA LEU A 151 0.17 -23.46 -19.71
C LEU A 151 -0.64 -24.19 -20.79
N SER A 152 -1.97 -24.29 -20.65
CA SER A 152 -2.84 -24.90 -21.68
C SER A 152 -2.76 -24.12 -22.99
N ALA A 153 -2.89 -22.79 -22.92
CA ALA A 153 -2.86 -21.93 -24.10
C ALA A 153 -1.50 -21.97 -24.85
N ILE A 154 -0.38 -22.11 -24.13
CA ILE A 154 0.96 -22.26 -24.74
C ILE A 154 1.14 -23.66 -25.33
N ARG A 155 0.62 -24.69 -24.67
CA ARG A 155 0.73 -26.08 -25.13
C ARG A 155 -0.18 -26.39 -26.31
N GLY A 156 -1.23 -25.59 -26.51
CA GLY A 156 -2.15 -25.69 -27.65
C GLY A 156 -3.28 -26.71 -27.46
N GLU A 157 -3.60 -27.03 -26.20
CA GLU A 157 -4.70 -27.93 -25.82
C GLU A 157 -5.92 -27.15 -25.31
#